data_AF-A0A396KG96-F1
#
_entry.id   AF-A0A396KG96-F1
#
_cell.length_a   1.000
_cell.length_b   1.000
_cell.length_c   1.000
_cell.angle_alpha   90.00
_cell.angle_beta   90.00
_cell.angle_gamma   90.00
#
_symmetry.space_group_name_H-M   'P 1'
#
loop_
_entity.id
_entity.type
_entity.pdbx_description
1 polymer ?
#
loop_
_entity_poly.entity_id
_entity_poly.type
_entity_poly.pdbx_seq_one_letter_code
_entity_poly.pdbx_strand_id
1 'polypeptide(L)'
;MDKNEDRTIKNKVREKIQGVSMLPFGLIAGFAGEKEIRIIELAENGFTFRTAEKIADPELFRVCFYHYPKLEYEQVELHSYTLECSGEYEFYYEYTLYLDHIKNKDIMWDSHFIDDNDSAEFIEYRKQVQYLLGWYDRYIRMKLLGDSEELASFMTAYPEGGDVVTARDFEEQKKAWFFRETKEIHRDEKEVEAEKAKKTVQDAKQKLKTGLEVGSESPVSEYTLELDNPWLYEEYLSKDLTTFMENYWKRNYLSGHWLSDHFPQRLYIGNSFCHLLFPKEDQLFQLLEKARKESLQVTLTFSYIREFMLENTGQLIEKLENWCEENKVILEIQVNDWAMAEMLKGKSLLVPALGILLNKRRKDPRLHYKTGTMEQIGADADKYLSENNLNADFYREYLKKEYGIVRYEWESCGYDMTLPPGKNSLHLPFYQTNTSQYCTLYAKCMTGERGKQKLAEECPKFCKDYAFLYPDHLIMIGRYNSLFALDSRIFEDGSGSGTGTEIGTKIKTEKILKEWKKAGVDRLVVNLLDSGVKR
;
A
#
# COMPACT_ATOMS: atom_id res chain seq x y z
N MET A 1 -57.78 -56.20 -22.38
CA MET A 1 -56.39 -56.61 -22.68
C MET A 1 -56.16 -56.16 -24.11
N ASP A 2 -55.33 -55.17 -24.43
CA ASP A 2 -54.09 -54.76 -23.78
C ASP A 2 -53.88 -53.25 -23.76
N LYS A 3 -53.10 -52.83 -22.76
CA LYS A 3 -52.43 -51.53 -22.66
C LYS A 3 -51.09 -51.66 -23.39
N ASN A 4 -50.78 -50.69 -24.25
CA ASN A 4 -49.45 -50.19 -24.63
C ASN A 4 -49.48 -49.87 -26.13
N GLU A 5 -49.41 -48.58 -26.48
CA GLU A 5 -48.35 -48.10 -27.35
C GLU A 5 -48.33 -46.56 -27.39
N ASP A 6 -47.12 -46.06 -27.19
CA ASP A 6 -46.58 -44.74 -27.52
C ASP A 6 -46.97 -43.50 -26.71
N ARG A 7 -46.47 -43.53 -25.47
CA ARG A 7 -45.58 -42.48 -24.94
C ARG A 7 -44.50 -42.07 -25.97
N THR A 8 -44.75 -41.06 -26.78
CA THR A 8 -43.69 -40.28 -27.44
C THR A 8 -43.65 -38.87 -26.86
N ILE A 9 -43.24 -38.76 -25.58
CA ILE A 9 -42.75 -37.48 -25.05
C ILE A 9 -41.38 -37.29 -25.67
N LYS A 10 -41.34 -36.42 -26.69
CA LYS A 10 -40.11 -35.96 -27.35
C LYS A 10 -39.13 -35.46 -26.29
N ASN A 11 -38.00 -36.16 -26.14
CA ASN A 11 -36.75 -35.56 -25.68
C ASN A 11 -36.42 -34.41 -26.66
N LYS A 12 -36.86 -33.19 -26.35
CA LYS A 12 -36.27 -32.00 -26.93
C LYS A 12 -34.87 -31.90 -26.34
N VAL A 13 -33.86 -32.31 -27.11
CA VAL A 13 -32.48 -31.89 -26.87
C VAL A 13 -32.52 -30.36 -26.90
N ARG A 14 -32.40 -29.74 -25.73
CA ARG A 14 -32.29 -28.27 -25.63
C ARG A 14 -30.97 -27.88 -26.29
N GLU A 15 -30.99 -26.84 -27.11
CA GLU A 15 -29.75 -26.33 -27.69
C GLU A 15 -28.80 -25.94 -26.56
N LYS A 16 -27.52 -26.27 -26.73
CA LYS A 16 -26.47 -25.88 -25.79
C LYS A 16 -26.47 -24.36 -25.67
N ILE A 17 -26.35 -23.84 -24.45
CA ILE A 17 -26.14 -22.41 -24.23
C ILE A 17 -24.93 -22.00 -25.08
N GLN A 18 -25.09 -20.97 -25.92
CA GLN A 18 -24.01 -20.36 -26.69
C GLN A 18 -23.59 -19.08 -25.97
N GLY A 19 -22.88 -19.25 -24.86
CA GLY A 19 -22.49 -18.16 -23.99
C GLY A 19 -21.04 -17.73 -24.16
N VAL A 20 -20.70 -16.63 -23.51
CA VAL A 20 -19.31 -16.21 -23.36
C VAL A 20 -18.69 -17.03 -22.23
N SER A 21 -17.65 -17.78 -22.56
CA SER A 21 -16.85 -18.53 -21.59
C SER A 21 -15.66 -17.71 -21.08
N MET A 22 -14.99 -18.19 -20.03
CA MET A 22 -13.74 -17.61 -19.51
C MET A 22 -13.86 -16.15 -19.03
N LEU A 23 -15.04 -15.76 -18.55
CA LEU A 23 -15.21 -14.49 -17.86
C LEU A 23 -14.37 -14.48 -16.57
N PRO A 24 -13.66 -13.39 -16.26
CA PRO A 24 -12.98 -13.23 -14.98
C PRO A 24 -13.96 -13.42 -13.82
N PHE A 25 -13.59 -14.24 -12.84
CA PHE A 25 -14.45 -14.54 -11.67
C PHE A 25 -14.83 -13.30 -10.85
N GLY A 26 -14.05 -12.21 -10.94
CA GLY A 26 -14.38 -10.94 -10.29
C GLY A 26 -15.52 -10.18 -10.98
N LEU A 27 -15.93 -10.55 -12.20
CA LEU A 27 -16.98 -9.85 -12.94
C LEU A 27 -18.37 -10.43 -12.71
N ILE A 28 -18.44 -11.70 -12.30
CA ILE A 28 -19.69 -12.39 -12.05
C ILE A 28 -19.51 -13.44 -10.96
N ALA A 29 -20.39 -13.40 -9.95
CA ALA A 29 -20.49 -14.43 -8.93
C ALA A 29 -21.89 -15.06 -8.95
N GLY A 30 -21.98 -16.33 -8.60
CA GLY A 30 -23.26 -17.04 -8.53
C GLY A 30 -23.42 -17.76 -7.21
N PHE A 31 -24.65 -17.89 -6.74
CA PHE A 31 -25.01 -18.66 -5.55
C PHE A 31 -26.22 -19.55 -5.83
N ALA A 32 -26.11 -20.82 -5.45
CA ALA A 32 -27.22 -21.77 -5.38
C ALA A 32 -27.65 -21.88 -3.90
N GLY A 33 -28.71 -21.19 -3.50
CA GLY A 33 -28.99 -20.93 -2.09
C GLY A 33 -27.82 -20.16 -1.44
N GLU A 34 -27.24 -20.71 -0.37
CA GLU A 34 -26.06 -20.14 0.32
C GLU A 34 -24.70 -20.62 -0.24
N LYS A 35 -24.70 -21.57 -1.18
CA LYS A 35 -23.46 -22.14 -1.74
C LYS A 35 -23.00 -21.31 -2.93
N GLU A 36 -21.81 -20.74 -2.85
CA GLU A 36 -21.16 -20.09 -4.00
C GLU A 36 -20.90 -21.13 -5.11
N ILE A 37 -21.25 -20.77 -6.33
CA ILE A 37 -21.07 -21.58 -7.54
C ILE A 37 -20.15 -20.85 -8.52
N ARG A 38 -19.37 -21.63 -9.27
CA ARG A 38 -18.45 -21.08 -10.27
C ARG A 38 -19.11 -21.08 -11.64
N ILE A 39 -19.59 -19.93 -12.09
CA ILE A 39 -20.09 -19.73 -13.46
C ILE A 39 -18.92 -19.85 -14.44
N ILE A 40 -19.08 -20.64 -15.50
CA ILE A 40 -18.05 -20.91 -16.52
C ILE A 40 -18.44 -20.42 -17.91
N GLU A 41 -19.73 -20.25 -18.16
CA GLU A 41 -20.30 -19.78 -19.43
C GLU A 41 -21.57 -18.99 -19.12
N LEU A 42 -21.70 -17.80 -19.72
CA LEU A 42 -22.80 -16.86 -19.47
C LEU A 42 -23.48 -16.46 -20.77
N ALA A 43 -24.80 -16.53 -20.81
CA ALA A 43 -25.62 -16.07 -21.93
C ALA A 43 -26.91 -15.38 -21.46
N GLU A 44 -27.58 -14.70 -22.37
CA GLU A 44 -28.86 -14.03 -22.10
C GLU A 44 -29.98 -15.02 -21.71
N ASN A 45 -29.86 -16.29 -22.11
CA ASN A 45 -30.85 -17.33 -21.87
C ASN A 45 -30.52 -18.28 -20.70
N GLY A 46 -29.43 -18.01 -19.98
CA GLY A 46 -29.00 -18.84 -18.86
C GLY A 46 -27.47 -18.90 -18.74
N PHE A 47 -26.99 -19.82 -17.92
CA PHE A 47 -25.56 -19.96 -17.66
C PHE A 47 -25.18 -21.40 -17.30
N THR A 48 -23.92 -21.73 -17.50
CA THR A 48 -23.33 -23.00 -17.07
C THR A 48 -22.38 -22.74 -15.90
N PHE A 49 -22.40 -23.61 -14.90
CA PHE A 49 -21.57 -23.50 -13.70
C PHE A 49 -21.05 -24.86 -13.22
N ARG A 50 -20.03 -24.80 -12.36
CA ARG A 50 -19.40 -25.98 -11.76
C ARG A 50 -19.47 -25.99 -10.25
N THR A 51 -19.58 -27.19 -9.71
CA THR A 51 -19.58 -27.46 -8.26
C THR A 51 -18.68 -28.66 -7.94
N ALA A 52 -18.07 -28.67 -6.76
CA ALA A 52 -17.23 -29.80 -6.32
C ALA A 52 -18.04 -31.05 -5.96
N GLU A 53 -19.30 -30.86 -5.56
CA GLU A 53 -20.20 -31.92 -5.10
C GLU A 53 -21.57 -31.75 -5.77
N LYS A 54 -22.33 -32.84 -5.92
CA LYS A 54 -23.71 -32.77 -6.42
C LYS A 54 -24.52 -31.80 -5.56
N ILE A 55 -25.29 -30.96 -6.22
CA ILE A 55 -26.21 -30.04 -5.56
C ILE A 55 -27.64 -30.55 -5.75
N ALA A 56 -28.48 -30.35 -4.73
CA ALA A 56 -29.91 -30.44 -4.93
C ALA A 56 -30.37 -29.24 -5.76
N ASP A 57 -31.50 -29.38 -6.45
CA ASP A 57 -32.14 -28.25 -7.13
C ASP A 57 -32.56 -27.21 -6.06
N PRO A 58 -31.95 -26.01 -6.02
CA PRO A 58 -32.28 -25.02 -5.01
C PRO A 58 -33.67 -24.41 -5.27
N GLU A 59 -34.16 -23.53 -4.40
CA GLU A 59 -35.37 -22.73 -4.68
C GLU A 59 -35.03 -21.38 -5.33
N LEU A 60 -33.75 -20.99 -5.26
CA LEU A 60 -33.25 -19.68 -5.64
C LEU A 60 -31.82 -19.76 -6.13
N PHE A 61 -31.56 -19.12 -7.27
CA PHE A 61 -30.22 -18.72 -7.68
C PHE A 61 -30.05 -17.21 -7.54
N ARG A 62 -28.92 -16.78 -6.98
CA ARG A 62 -28.49 -15.37 -6.99
C ARG A 62 -27.32 -15.23 -7.94
N VAL A 63 -27.40 -14.29 -8.87
CA VAL A 63 -26.30 -13.95 -9.78
C VAL A 63 -25.92 -12.49 -9.54
N CYS A 64 -24.67 -12.26 -9.17
CA CYS A 64 -24.12 -10.95 -8.87
C CYS A 64 -23.24 -10.48 -10.03
N PHE A 65 -23.67 -9.44 -10.73
CA PHE A 65 -22.98 -8.86 -11.88
C PHE A 65 -22.19 -7.63 -11.46
N TYR A 66 -20.90 -7.59 -11.79
CA TYR A 66 -20.09 -6.40 -11.52
C TYR A 66 -20.44 -5.28 -12.50
N HIS A 67 -21.01 -4.19 -11.98
CA HIS A 67 -21.44 -3.06 -12.78
C HIS A 67 -20.33 -1.99 -12.83
N TYR A 68 -19.55 -2.00 -13.92
CA TYR A 68 -18.32 -1.19 -14.00
C TYR A 68 -18.50 0.31 -13.68
N PRO A 69 -19.44 1.06 -14.29
CA PRO A 69 -19.63 2.48 -13.94
C PRO A 69 -20.14 2.76 -12.53
N LYS A 70 -20.66 1.76 -11.82
CA LYS A 70 -21.11 1.91 -10.43
C LYS A 70 -20.08 1.36 -9.43
N LEU A 71 -19.09 0.60 -9.92
CA LEU A 71 -18.06 -0.07 -9.12
C LEU A 71 -18.63 -0.93 -7.98
N GLU A 72 -19.80 -1.52 -8.22
CA GLU A 72 -20.53 -2.38 -7.27
C GLU A 72 -21.08 -3.62 -7.97
N TYR A 73 -21.60 -4.57 -7.19
CA TYR A 73 -22.32 -5.72 -7.73
C TYR A 73 -23.82 -5.47 -7.69
N GLU A 74 -24.49 -5.73 -8.80
CA GLU A 74 -25.95 -5.82 -8.86
C GLU A 74 -26.38 -7.28 -8.81
N GLN A 75 -27.33 -7.58 -7.93
CA GLN A 75 -27.82 -8.93 -7.72
C GLN A 75 -29.13 -9.15 -8.47
N VAL A 76 -29.21 -10.26 -9.18
CA VAL A 76 -30.46 -10.78 -9.77
C VAL A 76 -30.82 -12.10 -9.10
N GLU A 77 -32.05 -12.19 -8.64
CA GLU A 77 -32.64 -13.40 -8.05
C GLU A 77 -33.46 -14.13 -9.12
N LEU A 78 -33.23 -15.43 -9.24
CA LEU A 78 -33.86 -16.29 -10.25
C LEU A 78 -34.63 -17.40 -9.54
N HIS A 79 -35.95 -17.38 -9.70
CA HIS A 79 -36.86 -18.37 -9.11
C HIS A 79 -37.45 -19.32 -10.16
N SER A 80 -37.57 -18.88 -11.41
CA SER A 80 -38.12 -19.68 -12.50
C SER A 80 -37.03 -20.11 -13.49
N TYR A 81 -36.63 -21.37 -13.44
CA TYR A 81 -35.60 -21.92 -14.32
C TYR A 81 -35.76 -23.44 -14.53
N THR A 82 -35.04 -23.99 -15.50
CA THR A 82 -34.76 -25.43 -15.60
C THR A 82 -33.28 -25.64 -15.35
N LEU A 83 -32.96 -26.58 -14.47
CA LEU A 83 -31.60 -27.02 -14.20
C LEU A 83 -31.33 -28.38 -14.83
N GLU A 84 -30.25 -28.50 -15.59
CA GLU A 84 -29.79 -29.74 -16.19
C GLU A 84 -28.37 -30.08 -15.74
N CYS A 85 -28.12 -31.33 -15.33
CA CYS A 85 -26.77 -31.83 -15.08
C CYS A 85 -26.11 -32.12 -16.44
N SER A 86 -25.30 -31.18 -16.92
CA SER A 86 -24.68 -31.24 -18.25
C SER A 86 -23.41 -32.08 -18.31
N GLY A 87 -22.81 -32.45 -17.16
CA GLY A 87 -21.72 -33.42 -17.12
C GLY A 87 -21.26 -33.80 -15.72
N GLU A 88 -20.80 -35.05 -15.56
CA GLU A 88 -20.12 -35.55 -14.37
C GLU A 88 -18.63 -35.80 -14.70
N TYR A 89 -17.74 -35.15 -13.95
CA TYR A 89 -16.30 -35.25 -14.14
C TYR A 89 -15.63 -35.71 -12.83
N GLU A 90 -14.38 -36.17 -12.91
CA GLU A 90 -13.63 -36.75 -11.79
C GLU A 90 -13.57 -35.83 -10.55
N PHE A 91 -13.49 -34.50 -10.75
CA PHE A 91 -13.31 -33.53 -9.68
C PHE A 91 -14.44 -32.51 -9.54
N TYR A 92 -15.45 -32.54 -10.42
CA TYR A 92 -16.54 -31.57 -10.40
C TYR A 92 -17.77 -32.06 -11.18
N TYR A 93 -18.90 -31.42 -10.89
CA TYR A 93 -20.15 -31.55 -11.63
C TYR A 93 -20.42 -30.26 -12.39
N GLU A 94 -20.90 -30.39 -13.62
CA GLU A 94 -21.29 -29.27 -14.46
C GLU A 94 -22.81 -29.25 -14.60
N TYR A 95 -23.39 -28.06 -14.41
CA TYR A 95 -24.82 -27.84 -14.52
C TYR A 95 -25.08 -26.66 -15.46
N THR A 96 -26.14 -26.77 -16.24
CA THR A 96 -26.63 -25.70 -17.11
C THR A 96 -28.01 -25.27 -16.64
N LEU A 97 -28.13 -23.99 -16.30
CA LEU A 97 -29.39 -23.35 -15.92
C LEU A 97 -29.96 -22.64 -17.14
N TYR A 98 -31.19 -22.96 -17.49
CA TYR A 98 -31.95 -22.36 -18.59
C TYR A 98 -33.10 -21.50 -18.04
N LEU A 99 -33.28 -20.32 -18.61
CA LEU A 99 -34.40 -19.43 -18.32
C LEU A 99 -35.52 -19.71 -19.34
N ASP A 100 -36.48 -20.55 -18.95
CA ASP A 100 -37.42 -21.23 -19.85
C ASP A 100 -38.49 -20.37 -20.52
N HIS A 101 -38.60 -19.09 -20.16
CA HIS A 101 -39.64 -18.21 -20.72
C HIS A 101 -39.27 -17.59 -22.07
N ILE A 102 -38.08 -17.87 -22.61
CA ILE A 102 -37.72 -17.44 -23.97
C ILE A 102 -38.48 -18.29 -24.97
N LYS A 103 -39.60 -17.78 -25.47
CA LYS A 103 -40.16 -18.29 -26.72
C LYS A 103 -39.15 -18.03 -27.82
N ASN A 104 -38.51 -19.10 -28.29
CA ASN A 104 -37.77 -19.13 -29.55
C ASN A 104 -38.59 -18.42 -30.63
N LYS A 105 -38.19 -17.21 -30.98
CA LYS A 105 -38.45 -16.65 -32.31
C LYS A 105 -37.09 -16.47 -32.95
N ASP A 106 -36.87 -17.29 -33.96
CA ASP A 106 -35.78 -17.16 -34.90
C ASP A 106 -35.61 -15.69 -35.28
N ILE A 107 -34.42 -15.16 -34.99
CA ILE A 107 -33.73 -14.13 -35.76
C ILE A 107 -34.57 -12.88 -36.08
N MET A 108 -34.41 -11.80 -35.31
CA MET A 108 -34.04 -10.53 -35.93
C MET A 108 -33.36 -9.57 -34.95
N TRP A 109 -32.23 -9.06 -35.43
CA TRP A 109 -31.35 -8.06 -34.84
C TRP A 109 -32.05 -6.70 -34.78
N ASP A 110 -33.05 -6.55 -33.91
CA ASP A 110 -33.59 -5.23 -33.61
C ASP A 110 -33.93 -5.11 -32.13
N SER A 111 -33.13 -4.29 -31.45
CA SER A 111 -32.97 -4.20 -30.00
C SER A 111 -34.13 -3.50 -29.25
N HIS A 112 -35.36 -3.53 -29.76
CA HIS A 112 -36.45 -2.66 -29.27
C HIS A 112 -37.79 -3.34 -28.93
N PHE A 113 -37.84 -4.68 -28.81
CA PHE A 113 -39.07 -5.34 -28.34
C PHE A 113 -38.80 -6.19 -27.10
N ILE A 114 -39.10 -5.59 -25.93
CA ILE A 114 -39.43 -6.33 -24.70
C ILE A 114 -40.84 -6.89 -24.94
N ASP A 115 -41.00 -8.21 -24.89
CA ASP A 115 -42.33 -8.84 -24.98
C ASP A 115 -43.01 -8.71 -23.60
N ASP A 116 -44.25 -8.20 -23.56
CA ASP A 116 -45.02 -7.90 -22.32
C ASP A 116 -45.30 -9.15 -21.45
N ASN A 117 -44.81 -10.33 -21.83
CA ASN A 117 -45.01 -11.60 -21.15
C ASN A 117 -43.77 -12.17 -20.45
N ASP A 118 -42.61 -11.52 -20.56
CA ASP A 118 -41.40 -11.97 -19.86
C ASP A 118 -41.45 -11.61 -18.37
N SER A 119 -41.09 -12.56 -17.49
CA SER A 119 -40.98 -12.29 -16.05
C SER A 119 -39.97 -11.17 -15.78
N ALA A 120 -40.26 -10.29 -14.81
CA ALA A 120 -39.37 -9.17 -14.49
C ALA A 120 -37.94 -9.61 -14.13
N GLU A 121 -37.78 -10.75 -13.45
CA GLU A 121 -36.47 -11.35 -13.13
C GLU A 121 -35.65 -11.69 -14.38
N PHE A 122 -36.30 -12.17 -15.45
CA PHE A 122 -35.65 -12.51 -16.72
C PHE A 122 -35.19 -11.27 -17.49
N ILE A 123 -36.06 -10.26 -17.59
CA ILE A 123 -35.71 -8.98 -18.23
C ILE A 123 -34.49 -8.37 -17.54
N GLU A 124 -34.47 -8.43 -16.21
CA GLU A 124 -33.35 -7.89 -15.43
C GLU A 124 -32.06 -8.70 -15.64
N TYR A 125 -32.12 -10.03 -15.53
CA TYR A 125 -30.96 -10.89 -15.83
C TYR A 125 -30.38 -10.60 -17.22
N ARG A 126 -31.24 -10.53 -18.25
CA ARG A 126 -30.81 -10.28 -19.63
C ARG A 126 -30.14 -8.92 -19.77
N LYS A 127 -30.69 -7.87 -19.16
CA LYS A 127 -30.08 -6.54 -19.13
C LYS A 127 -28.70 -6.59 -18.48
N GLN A 128 -28.56 -7.28 -17.34
CA GLN A 128 -27.28 -7.39 -16.64
C GLN A 128 -26.24 -8.17 -17.45
N VAL A 129 -26.63 -9.25 -18.14
CA VAL A 129 -25.74 -10.00 -19.04
C VAL A 129 -25.27 -9.11 -20.19
N GLN A 130 -26.19 -8.44 -20.89
CA GLN A 130 -25.86 -7.54 -22.00
C GLN A 130 -24.92 -6.42 -21.55
N TYR A 131 -25.21 -5.85 -20.38
CA TYR A 131 -24.42 -4.79 -19.81
C TYR A 131 -23.00 -5.25 -19.47
N LEU A 132 -22.86 -6.37 -18.77
CA LEU A 132 -21.58 -6.94 -18.38
C LEU A 132 -20.75 -7.29 -19.62
N LEU A 133 -21.33 -7.99 -20.59
CA LEU A 133 -20.64 -8.41 -21.80
C LEU A 133 -20.26 -7.22 -22.69
N GLY A 134 -21.11 -6.20 -22.80
CA GLY A 134 -20.81 -4.98 -23.53
C GLY A 134 -19.62 -4.22 -22.94
N TRP A 135 -19.58 -4.07 -21.61
CA TRP A 135 -18.44 -3.45 -20.93
C TRP A 135 -17.17 -4.29 -21.00
N TYR A 136 -17.29 -5.61 -20.86
CA TYR A 136 -16.14 -6.51 -20.95
C TYR A 136 -15.56 -6.56 -22.36
N ASP A 137 -16.39 -6.61 -23.41
CA ASP A 137 -15.95 -6.51 -24.81
C ASP A 137 -15.19 -5.19 -25.04
N ARG A 138 -15.76 -4.07 -24.57
CA ARG A 138 -15.09 -2.77 -24.65
C ARG A 138 -13.72 -2.77 -23.97
N TYR A 139 -13.64 -3.29 -22.74
CA TYR A 139 -12.39 -3.44 -21.99
C TYR A 139 -11.35 -4.26 -22.77
N ILE A 140 -11.74 -5.43 -23.28
CA ILE A 140 -10.85 -6.32 -24.04
C ILE A 140 -10.36 -5.65 -25.32
N ARG A 141 -11.24 -4.98 -26.08
CA ARG A 141 -10.84 -4.24 -27.29
C ARG A 141 -9.80 -3.18 -26.97
N MET A 142 -10.00 -2.38 -25.94
CA MET A 142 -9.00 -1.38 -25.54
C MET A 142 -7.72 -2.02 -25.04
N LYS A 143 -7.79 -3.14 -24.32
CA LYS A 143 -6.59 -3.86 -23.86
C LYS A 143 -5.75 -4.43 -25.01
N LEU A 144 -6.40 -4.79 -26.12
CA LEU A 144 -5.75 -5.37 -27.30
C LEU A 144 -5.32 -4.31 -28.33
N LEU A 145 -6.06 -3.22 -28.47
CA LEU A 145 -5.87 -2.21 -29.51
C LEU A 145 -5.24 -0.91 -29.01
N GLY A 146 -5.54 -0.51 -27.78
CA GLY A 146 -5.01 0.71 -27.16
C GLY A 146 -3.68 0.46 -26.48
N ASP A 147 -2.93 1.54 -26.23
CA ASP A 147 -1.79 1.44 -25.33
C ASP A 147 -2.24 1.33 -23.86
N SER A 148 -1.30 1.02 -22.95
CA SER A 148 -1.65 0.80 -21.54
C SER A 148 -2.11 2.07 -20.81
N GLU A 149 -1.70 3.25 -21.27
CA GLU A 149 -2.06 4.55 -20.71
C GLU A 149 -3.46 4.96 -21.17
N GLU A 150 -3.79 4.79 -22.45
CA GLU A 150 -5.13 5.05 -22.99
C GLU A 150 -6.19 4.21 -22.28
N LEU A 151 -5.91 2.91 -22.05
CA LEU A 151 -6.80 2.07 -21.25
C LEU A 151 -6.92 2.57 -19.81
N ALA A 152 -5.83 3.01 -19.18
CA ALA A 152 -5.86 3.48 -17.80
C ALA A 152 -6.68 4.77 -17.65
N SER A 153 -6.50 5.73 -18.57
CA SER A 153 -7.29 6.97 -18.67
C SER A 153 -8.76 6.68 -18.96
N PHE A 154 -9.04 5.73 -19.85
CA PHE A 154 -10.42 5.36 -20.14
C PHE A 154 -11.12 4.75 -18.92
N MET A 155 -10.40 3.92 -18.17
CA MET A 155 -10.96 3.16 -17.05
C MET A 155 -11.00 3.97 -15.75
N THR A 156 -10.10 4.94 -15.55
CA THR A 156 -9.91 5.65 -14.27
C THR A 156 -9.58 7.12 -14.52
N ALA A 157 -9.46 7.95 -13.48
CA ALA A 157 -9.00 9.33 -13.64
C ALA A 157 -7.48 9.46 -13.94
N TYR A 158 -6.83 8.42 -14.47
CA TYR A 158 -5.39 8.43 -14.76
C TYR A 158 -5.07 9.43 -15.88
N PRO A 159 -4.03 10.27 -15.74
CA PRO A 159 -3.73 11.31 -16.71
C PRO A 159 -3.18 10.73 -18.02
N GLU A 160 -3.70 11.21 -19.16
CA GLU A 160 -3.13 10.93 -20.49
C GLU A 160 -1.85 11.76 -20.72
N GLY A 161 -0.81 11.11 -21.24
CA GLY A 161 0.51 11.69 -21.46
C GLY A 161 1.31 11.98 -20.20
N GLY A 162 0.81 11.57 -19.02
CA GLY A 162 1.48 11.80 -17.73
C GLY A 162 2.81 11.05 -17.64
N ASP A 163 2.89 9.87 -18.25
CA ASP A 163 4.06 8.97 -18.16
C ASP A 163 5.32 9.51 -18.86
N VAL A 164 5.20 10.55 -19.69
CA VAL A 164 6.31 11.14 -20.46
C VAL A 164 7.12 12.15 -19.63
N VAL A 165 6.51 12.77 -18.62
CA VAL A 165 7.14 13.82 -17.81
C VAL A 165 7.95 13.17 -16.69
N THR A 166 9.27 13.28 -16.77
CA THR A 166 10.19 12.78 -15.72
C THR A 166 11.27 13.81 -15.41
N ALA A 167 11.64 13.91 -14.14
CA ALA A 167 12.86 14.60 -13.73
C ALA A 167 14.13 14.01 -14.41
N ARG A 168 15.16 14.84 -14.57
CA ARG A 168 16.44 14.41 -15.17
C ARG A 168 17.26 13.56 -14.22
N ASP A 169 17.28 13.92 -12.94
CA ASP A 169 17.96 13.21 -11.85
C ASP A 169 17.15 13.29 -10.54
N PHE A 170 17.56 12.51 -9.54
CA PHE A 170 16.86 12.50 -8.26
C PHE A 170 16.97 13.83 -7.52
N GLU A 171 18.04 14.60 -7.75
CA GLU A 171 18.23 15.89 -7.10
C GLU A 171 17.19 16.91 -7.58
N GLU A 172 16.92 16.96 -8.88
CA GLU A 172 15.84 17.74 -9.48
C GLU A 172 14.46 17.29 -8.97
N GLN A 173 14.21 15.98 -8.92
CA GLN A 173 12.94 15.43 -8.43
C GLN A 173 12.70 15.78 -6.94
N LYS A 174 13.73 15.64 -6.11
CA LYS A 174 13.65 15.92 -4.68
C LYS A 174 13.47 17.40 -4.39
N LYS A 175 14.11 18.28 -5.18
CA LYS A 175 13.82 19.72 -5.14
C LYS A 175 12.37 19.98 -5.53
N ALA A 176 11.85 19.38 -6.59
CA ALA A 176 10.44 19.57 -6.94
C ALA A 176 9.48 19.13 -5.82
N TRP A 177 9.83 18.09 -5.06
CA TRP A 177 9.04 17.59 -3.94
C TRP A 177 9.12 18.44 -2.67
N PHE A 178 10.32 18.86 -2.27
CA PHE A 178 10.56 19.53 -0.98
C PHE A 178 10.76 21.04 -1.11
N PHE A 179 11.20 21.50 -2.27
CA PHE A 179 11.53 22.87 -2.58
C PHE A 179 10.49 23.45 -3.55
N ARG A 180 9.41 24.03 -3.00
CA ARG A 180 8.58 24.97 -3.75
C ARG A 180 9.24 26.34 -3.62
N GLU A 181 9.64 26.94 -4.74
CA GLU A 181 10.03 28.35 -4.74
C GLU A 181 8.90 29.17 -4.12
N THR A 182 9.12 29.71 -2.92
CA THR A 182 8.50 30.96 -2.52
C THR A 182 8.99 31.99 -3.53
N LYS A 183 8.23 32.17 -4.63
CA LYS A 183 8.30 33.41 -5.38
C LYS A 183 8.03 34.50 -4.36
N GLU A 184 9.02 35.37 -4.16
CA GLU A 184 9.11 36.44 -3.15
C GLU A 184 9.77 36.03 -1.82
N ILE A 185 11.09 35.84 -1.84
CA ILE A 185 11.93 36.26 -0.71
C ILE A 185 12.98 37.23 -1.27
N HIS A 186 12.79 38.51 -0.96
CA HIS A 186 13.76 39.55 -1.26
C HIS A 186 15.08 39.28 -0.54
N ARG A 187 16.18 39.75 -1.16
CA ARG A 187 17.59 39.41 -0.88
C ARG A 187 18.09 39.72 0.54
N ASP A 188 17.27 40.31 1.41
CA ASP A 188 17.64 40.78 2.75
C ASP A 188 17.19 39.86 3.90
N GLU A 189 16.38 38.81 3.65
CA GLU A 189 15.87 37.93 4.72
C GLU A 189 16.77 36.72 5.03
N LYS A 190 17.82 36.46 4.25
CA LYS A 190 18.77 35.36 4.50
C LYS A 190 19.57 35.51 5.80
N GLU A 191 19.80 36.73 6.26
CA GLU A 191 20.45 36.97 7.55
C GLU A 191 19.48 36.76 8.73
N VAL A 192 18.21 37.12 8.56
CA VAL A 192 17.17 36.98 9.59
C VAL A 192 16.78 35.52 9.80
N GLU A 193 16.67 34.71 8.74
CA GLU A 193 16.43 33.27 8.85
C GLU A 193 17.63 32.52 9.44
N ALA A 194 18.86 32.90 9.09
CA ALA A 194 20.06 32.32 9.68
C ALA A 194 20.18 32.65 11.19
N GLU A 195 19.75 33.83 11.62
CA GLU A 195 19.66 34.20 13.04
C GLU A 195 18.52 33.49 13.77
N LYS A 196 17.34 33.33 13.14
CA LYS A 196 16.23 32.54 13.71
C LYS A 196 16.60 31.05 13.86
N ALA A 197 17.26 30.45 12.87
CA ALA A 197 17.74 29.07 12.94
C ALA A 197 18.76 28.90 14.09
N LYS A 198 19.73 29.82 14.21
CA LYS A 198 20.70 29.81 15.33
C LYS A 198 20.03 29.97 16.69
N LYS A 199 19.00 30.83 16.80
CA LYS A 199 18.25 31.06 18.05
C LYS A 199 17.40 29.84 18.43
N THR A 200 16.77 29.19 17.46
CA THR A 200 15.97 27.96 17.65
C THR A 200 16.86 26.80 18.09
N VAL A 201 18.06 26.68 17.51
CA VAL A 201 19.08 25.70 17.92
C VAL A 201 19.64 25.98 19.31
N GLN A 202 19.85 27.26 19.68
CA GLN A 202 20.25 27.64 21.04
C GLN A 202 19.17 27.35 22.09
N ASP A 203 17.90 27.65 21.76
CA ASP A 203 16.76 27.37 22.63
C ASP A 203 16.56 25.85 22.79
N ALA A 204 16.74 25.05 21.73
CA ALA A 204 16.73 23.58 21.82
C ALA A 204 17.91 23.04 22.65
N LYS A 205 19.12 23.60 22.50
CA LYS A 205 20.31 23.27 23.33
C LYS A 205 20.11 23.54 24.83
N GLN A 206 19.40 24.61 25.17
CA GLN A 206 19.13 24.97 26.58
C GLN A 206 18.01 24.12 27.20
N LYS A 207 17.07 23.63 26.37
CA LYS A 207 15.97 22.73 26.77
C LYS A 207 16.40 21.27 26.94
N LEU A 208 17.33 20.78 26.11
CA LEU A 208 17.97 19.46 26.28
C LEU A 208 18.73 19.34 27.62
N LYS A 209 19.25 20.46 28.14
CA LYS A 209 19.95 20.53 29.44
C LYS A 209 19.03 20.60 30.67
N THR A 210 17.75 20.95 30.51
CA THR A 210 16.84 21.24 31.63
C THR A 210 15.71 20.22 31.79
N GLY A 211 15.54 19.29 30.85
CA GLY A 211 14.54 18.22 30.95
C GLY A 211 13.09 18.72 30.95
N LEU A 212 12.85 19.97 30.55
CA LEU A 212 11.53 20.61 30.53
C LEU A 212 10.91 20.60 29.14
N GLU A 213 9.64 20.23 29.11
CA GLU A 213 8.77 20.08 27.95
C GLU A 213 8.83 21.29 27.01
N VAL A 214 8.80 20.99 25.71
CA VAL A 214 8.66 21.97 24.65
C VAL A 214 7.33 22.70 24.84
N GLY A 215 7.40 23.94 25.30
CA GLY A 215 6.32 24.91 25.19
C GLY A 215 6.10 25.32 23.73
N SER A 216 5.49 24.43 22.96
CA SER A 216 4.64 24.68 21.78
C SER A 216 4.08 23.31 21.41
N GLU A 217 2.77 23.11 21.49
CA GLU A 217 2.01 21.88 21.20
C GLU A 217 2.75 20.88 20.29
N SER A 218 3.61 20.01 20.85
CA SER A 218 4.27 19.00 20.03
C SER A 218 3.18 18.05 19.50
N PRO A 219 3.16 17.77 18.19
CA PRO A 219 2.04 17.07 17.57
C PRO A 219 1.93 15.60 18.00
N VAL A 220 3.01 15.02 18.51
CA VAL A 220 3.10 13.63 19.00
C VAL A 220 4.00 13.57 20.24
N SER A 221 4.03 12.42 20.91
CA SER A 221 4.81 12.26 22.16
C SER A 221 6.29 11.99 21.91
N GLU A 222 6.65 11.47 20.74
CA GLU A 222 8.03 11.10 20.39
C GLU A 222 8.34 11.42 18.92
N TYR A 223 9.47 12.10 18.69
CA TYR A 223 10.00 12.42 17.36
C TYR A 223 11.30 11.66 17.11
N THR A 224 11.45 11.08 15.93
CA THR A 224 12.53 10.13 15.65
C THR A 224 13.07 10.29 14.23
N LEU A 225 14.33 9.90 14.04
CA LEU A 225 15.01 9.95 12.76
C LEU A 225 15.54 8.57 12.37
N GLU A 226 15.37 8.19 11.11
CA GLU A 226 15.95 6.95 10.57
C GLU A 226 17.34 7.19 9.96
N LEU A 227 18.32 6.45 10.47
CA LEU A 227 19.63 6.27 9.89
C LEU A 227 19.59 4.94 9.13
N ASP A 228 19.43 5.00 7.81
CA ASP A 228 19.11 3.81 7.00
C ASP A 228 20.21 3.37 6.04
N ASN A 229 21.37 4.05 6.07
CA ASN A 229 22.45 3.81 5.14
C ASN A 229 23.83 4.21 5.68
N PRO A 230 24.91 3.66 5.09
CA PRO A 230 26.28 3.90 5.56
C PRO A 230 26.70 5.37 5.69
N TRP A 231 26.24 6.24 4.80
CA TRP A 231 26.61 7.65 4.86
C TRP A 231 26.01 8.32 6.10
N LEU A 232 24.75 8.03 6.43
CA LEU A 232 24.11 8.55 7.65
C LEU A 232 24.79 8.05 8.92
N TYR A 233 25.24 6.79 8.95
CA TYR A 233 26.00 6.26 10.08
C TYR A 233 27.31 7.03 10.29
N GLU A 234 28.07 7.25 9.22
CA GLU A 234 29.34 7.97 9.26
C GLU A 234 29.15 9.46 9.60
N GLU A 235 28.15 10.10 9.02
CA GLU A 235 27.82 11.51 9.27
C GLU A 235 27.42 11.72 10.74
N TYR A 236 26.60 10.83 11.30
CA TYR A 236 26.23 10.87 12.71
C TYR A 236 27.44 10.61 13.62
N LEU A 237 28.24 9.58 13.37
CA LEU A 237 29.42 9.28 14.20
C LEU A 237 30.46 10.42 14.22
N SER A 238 30.61 11.13 13.10
CA SER A 238 31.64 12.17 12.93
C SER A 238 31.29 13.52 13.54
N LYS A 239 30.03 13.77 13.91
CA LYS A 239 29.53 15.09 14.33
C LYS A 239 28.71 15.00 15.61
N ASP A 240 28.60 16.08 16.37
CA ASP A 240 27.61 16.14 17.45
C ASP A 240 26.18 16.18 16.85
N LEU A 241 25.19 15.75 17.63
CA LEU A 241 23.79 15.67 17.20
C LEU A 241 23.27 16.98 16.57
N THR A 242 23.67 18.15 17.09
CA THR A 242 23.19 19.43 16.54
C THR A 242 23.70 19.64 15.12
N THR A 243 25.01 19.54 14.94
CA THR A 243 25.64 19.73 13.63
C THR A 243 25.15 18.68 12.61
N PHE A 244 24.95 17.44 13.07
CA PHE A 244 24.37 16.37 12.25
C PHE A 244 22.96 16.74 11.76
N MET A 245 22.06 17.17 12.65
CA MET A 245 20.69 17.53 12.27
C MET A 245 20.65 18.73 11.31
N GLU A 246 21.44 19.78 11.58
CA GLU A 246 21.54 20.95 10.68
C GLU A 246 21.95 20.54 9.26
N ASN A 247 22.97 19.68 9.14
CA ASN A 247 23.41 19.15 7.86
C ASN A 247 22.35 18.29 7.18
N TYR A 248 21.67 17.43 7.94
CA TYR A 248 20.61 16.55 7.43
C TYR A 248 19.48 17.39 6.81
N TRP A 249 18.95 18.37 7.52
CA TRP A 249 17.85 19.21 7.01
C TRP A 249 18.27 20.05 5.81
N LYS A 250 19.46 20.65 5.86
CA LYS A 250 20.01 21.46 4.77
C LYS A 250 20.17 20.66 3.49
N ARG A 251 20.70 19.45 3.58
CA ARG A 251 20.92 18.55 2.43
C ARG A 251 19.62 18.06 1.81
N ASN A 252 18.54 18.03 2.58
CA ASN A 252 17.22 17.61 2.13
C ASN A 252 16.30 18.78 1.76
N TYR A 253 16.79 20.02 1.65
CA TYR A 253 15.99 21.21 1.30
C TYR A 253 14.85 21.54 2.28
N LEU A 254 14.96 21.10 3.53
CA LEU A 254 13.93 21.30 4.56
C LEU A 254 14.42 22.15 5.73
N SER A 255 15.48 22.93 5.55
CA SER A 255 15.87 23.96 6.52
C SER A 255 14.74 24.96 6.71
N GLY A 256 14.27 25.13 7.95
CA GLY A 256 13.14 26.02 8.28
C GLY A 256 11.76 25.38 8.13
N HIS A 257 11.68 24.12 7.70
CA HIS A 257 10.44 23.36 7.72
C HIS A 257 10.10 22.91 9.15
N TRP A 258 8.82 22.71 9.48
CA TRP A 258 8.39 22.33 10.84
C TRP A 258 9.01 21.01 11.34
N LEU A 259 9.32 20.08 10.42
CA LEU A 259 10.07 18.85 10.73
C LEU A 259 11.48 19.17 11.28
N SER A 260 12.09 20.27 10.82
CA SER A 260 13.42 20.69 11.27
C SER A 260 13.45 21.39 12.62
N ASP A 261 12.29 21.80 13.15
CA ASP A 261 12.16 22.45 14.47
C ASP A 261 12.28 21.46 15.63
N HIS A 262 12.29 20.16 15.34
CA HIS A 262 12.27 19.08 16.32
C HIS A 262 13.59 18.32 16.35
N PHE A 263 14.08 18.04 17.56
CA PHE A 263 15.20 17.12 17.79
C PHE A 263 14.68 15.71 18.07
N PRO A 264 15.34 14.66 17.56
CA PRO A 264 14.92 13.30 17.82
C PRO A 264 15.16 12.92 19.28
N GLN A 265 14.21 12.22 19.89
CA GLN A 265 14.41 11.51 21.17
C GLN A 265 14.90 10.08 20.95
N ARG A 266 14.79 9.59 19.71
CA ARG A 266 15.16 8.23 19.31
C ARG A 266 15.71 8.18 17.89
N LEU A 267 16.64 7.26 17.67
CA LEU A 267 17.16 6.92 16.34
C LEU A 267 16.68 5.53 15.94
N TYR A 268 16.23 5.41 14.69
CA TYR A 268 16.09 4.12 14.02
C TYR A 268 17.41 3.84 13.29
N ILE A 269 18.04 2.69 13.53
CA ILE A 269 19.35 2.35 12.96
C ILE A 269 19.22 1.02 12.22
N GLY A 270 19.54 1.03 10.93
CA GLY A 270 19.42 -0.14 10.06
C GLY A 270 18.45 0.12 8.92
N ASN A 271 18.09 -0.89 8.15
CA ASN A 271 17.29 -0.71 6.95
C ASN A 271 16.22 -1.79 6.82
N SER A 272 14.96 -1.39 6.66
CA SER A 272 13.83 -2.32 6.60
C SER A 272 13.84 -3.19 5.33
N PHE A 273 14.53 -2.76 4.28
CA PHE A 273 14.40 -3.36 2.96
C PHE A 273 15.65 -4.14 2.53
N CYS A 274 16.83 -3.67 2.89
CA CYS A 274 18.09 -4.23 2.39
C CYS A 274 19.09 -4.52 3.53
N HIS A 275 19.31 -5.81 3.80
CA HIS A 275 20.29 -6.28 4.79
C HIS A 275 21.73 -5.78 4.55
N LEU A 276 22.10 -5.49 3.30
CA LEU A 276 23.44 -4.99 2.94
C LEU A 276 23.68 -3.52 3.34
N LEU A 277 22.64 -2.81 3.77
CA LEU A 277 22.72 -1.46 4.31
C LEU A 277 22.69 -1.42 5.85
N PHE A 278 22.50 -2.58 6.49
CA PHE A 278 22.65 -2.69 7.93
C PHE A 278 24.11 -2.39 8.32
N PRO A 279 24.35 -1.65 9.43
CA PRO A 279 25.71 -1.32 9.84
C PRO A 279 26.53 -2.59 10.11
N LYS A 280 27.84 -2.51 9.86
CA LYS A 280 28.76 -3.54 10.33
C LYS A 280 28.73 -3.60 11.85
N GLU A 281 29.07 -4.75 12.43
CA GLU A 281 28.96 -4.97 13.88
C GLU A 281 29.72 -3.93 14.71
N ASP A 282 30.99 -3.64 14.37
CA ASP A 282 31.81 -2.63 15.03
C ASP A 282 31.19 -1.22 14.94
N GLN A 283 30.72 -0.86 13.76
CA GLN A 283 30.03 0.41 13.53
C GLN A 283 28.70 0.49 14.30
N LEU A 284 27.94 -0.59 14.37
CA LEU A 284 26.68 -0.67 15.11
C LEU A 284 26.89 -0.35 16.59
N PHE A 285 27.85 -1.01 17.25
CA PHE A 285 28.11 -0.75 18.67
C PHE A 285 28.66 0.65 18.94
N GLN A 286 29.40 1.26 17.98
CA GLN A 286 29.78 2.67 18.07
C GLN A 286 28.56 3.61 17.99
N LEU A 287 27.61 3.33 17.08
CA LEU A 287 26.37 4.09 16.96
C LEU A 287 25.54 4.01 18.25
N LEU A 288 25.40 2.80 18.80
CA LEU A 288 24.68 2.55 20.06
C LEU A 288 25.32 3.30 21.23
N GLU A 289 26.64 3.25 21.37
CA GLU A 289 27.34 3.94 22.46
C GLU A 289 27.26 5.46 22.33
N LYS A 290 27.31 5.99 21.10
CA LYS A 290 27.11 7.42 20.87
C LYS A 290 25.68 7.86 21.21
N ALA A 291 24.67 7.14 20.73
CA ALA A 291 23.26 7.41 21.02
C ALA A 291 23.00 7.40 22.53
N ARG A 292 23.58 6.42 23.25
CA ARG A 292 23.51 6.35 24.72
C ARG A 292 24.13 7.57 25.40
N LYS A 293 25.33 8.02 24.98
CA LYS A 293 25.98 9.23 25.52
C LYS A 293 25.17 10.50 25.25
N GLU A 294 24.46 10.54 24.13
CA GLU A 294 23.56 11.63 23.75
C GLU A 294 22.15 11.47 24.32
N SER A 295 21.91 10.46 25.18
CA SER A 295 20.63 10.16 25.83
C SER A 295 19.48 9.91 24.85
N LEU A 296 19.78 9.33 23.69
CA LEU A 296 18.81 8.93 22.67
C LEU A 296 18.40 7.48 22.88
N GLN A 297 17.11 7.19 22.72
CA GLN A 297 16.63 5.82 22.62
C GLN A 297 16.96 5.25 21.22
N VAL A 298 16.99 3.93 21.08
CA VAL A 298 17.31 3.29 19.79
C VAL A 298 16.29 2.23 19.43
N THR A 299 15.86 2.26 18.17
CA THR A 299 15.19 1.16 17.49
C THR A 299 16.13 0.57 16.45
N LEU A 300 16.41 -0.73 16.51
CA LEU A 300 17.18 -1.40 15.47
C LEU A 300 16.26 -1.95 14.39
N THR A 301 16.59 -1.63 13.15
CA THR A 301 15.79 -1.97 11.98
C THR A 301 16.47 -3.03 11.15
N PHE A 302 15.96 -4.26 11.24
CA PHE A 302 16.41 -5.37 10.40
C PHE A 302 15.50 -5.52 9.18
N SER A 303 16.07 -5.95 8.06
CA SER A 303 15.27 -6.34 6.89
C SER A 303 14.68 -7.75 7.08
N TYR A 304 14.03 -8.26 6.03
CA TYR A 304 13.74 -9.70 5.95
C TYR A 304 15.01 -10.54 6.12
N ILE A 305 14.88 -11.75 6.70
CA ILE A 305 16.00 -12.62 7.03
C ILE A 305 16.04 -13.78 6.03
N ARG A 306 17.21 -14.01 5.43
CA ARG A 306 17.45 -15.16 4.55
C ARG A 306 18.05 -16.31 5.36
N GLU A 307 17.88 -17.53 4.88
CA GLU A 307 18.38 -18.75 5.55
C GLU A 307 19.85 -18.65 5.97
N PHE A 308 20.73 -18.21 5.06
CA PHE A 308 22.16 -18.06 5.34
C PHE A 308 22.49 -16.98 6.37
N MET A 309 21.53 -16.10 6.70
CA MET A 309 21.70 -15.03 7.69
C MET A 309 21.27 -15.46 9.09
N LEU A 310 20.54 -16.57 9.25
CA LEU A 310 19.91 -16.95 10.51
C LEU A 310 20.94 -17.06 11.64
N GLU A 311 22.03 -17.80 11.41
CA GLU A 311 23.08 -18.02 12.41
C GLU A 311 23.74 -16.70 12.86
N ASN A 312 24.23 -15.92 11.90
CA ASN A 312 24.91 -14.65 12.20
C ASN A 312 23.98 -13.63 12.86
N THR A 313 22.71 -13.58 12.44
CA THR A 313 21.72 -12.69 13.03
C THR A 313 21.42 -13.12 14.47
N GLY A 314 21.23 -14.41 14.73
CA GLY A 314 21.05 -14.94 16.08
C GLY A 314 22.22 -14.61 17.01
N GLN A 315 23.46 -14.78 16.54
CA GLN A 315 24.65 -14.40 17.30
C GLN A 315 24.68 -12.89 17.61
N LEU A 316 24.26 -12.05 16.67
CA LEU A 316 24.16 -10.61 16.90
C LEU A 316 23.08 -10.26 17.94
N ILE A 317 21.93 -10.92 17.91
CA ILE A 317 20.87 -10.74 18.91
C ILE A 317 21.38 -11.05 20.33
N GLU A 318 22.14 -12.13 20.51
CA GLU A 318 22.77 -12.44 21.80
C GLU A 318 23.75 -11.35 22.25
N LYS A 319 24.60 -10.87 21.35
CA LYS A 319 25.54 -9.77 21.65
C LYS A 319 24.80 -8.48 22.03
N LEU A 320 23.67 -8.19 21.38
CA LEU A 320 22.85 -7.03 21.67
C LEU A 320 22.19 -7.12 23.04
N GLU A 321 21.61 -8.26 23.42
CA GLU A 321 21.04 -8.45 24.78
C GLU A 321 22.14 -8.28 25.85
N ASN A 322 23.31 -8.89 25.68
CA ASN A 322 24.44 -8.74 26.61
C ASN A 322 24.90 -7.28 26.72
N TRP A 323 25.04 -6.59 25.58
CA TRP A 323 25.40 -5.17 25.57
C TRP A 323 24.35 -4.32 26.29
N CYS A 324 23.06 -4.64 26.13
CA CYS A 324 21.97 -4.00 26.85
C CYS A 324 22.09 -4.21 28.37
N GLU A 325 22.43 -5.42 28.81
CA GLU A 325 22.62 -5.75 30.22
C GLU A 325 23.79 -4.96 30.83
N GLU A 326 24.94 -4.96 30.16
CA GLU A 326 26.14 -4.23 30.60
C GLU A 326 25.89 -2.71 30.72
N ASN A 327 25.13 -2.15 29.78
CA ASN A 327 24.88 -0.71 29.70
C ASN A 327 23.58 -0.28 30.39
N LYS A 328 22.78 -1.23 30.89
CA LYS A 328 21.47 -1.01 31.53
C LYS A 328 20.51 -0.21 30.65
N VAL A 329 20.42 -0.61 29.39
CA VAL A 329 19.54 0.00 28.39
C VAL A 329 18.58 -1.04 27.82
N ILE A 330 17.48 -0.56 27.25
CA ILE A 330 16.52 -1.39 26.52
C ILE A 330 16.57 -0.92 25.06
N LEU A 331 16.70 -1.87 24.14
CA LEU A 331 16.60 -1.61 22.71
C LEU A 331 15.25 -2.04 22.20
N GLU A 332 14.68 -1.27 21.28
CA GLU A 332 13.51 -1.70 20.52
C GLU A 332 13.99 -2.36 19.21
N ILE A 333 13.38 -3.45 18.78
CA ILE A 333 13.74 -4.15 17.53
C ILE A 333 12.53 -4.13 16.60
N GLN A 334 12.69 -3.53 15.42
CA GLN A 334 11.67 -3.57 14.38
C GLN A 334 11.67 -4.94 13.70
N VAL A 335 10.57 -5.67 13.87
CA VAL A 335 10.35 -7.02 13.34
C VAL A 335 9.75 -6.94 11.94
N ASN A 336 10.59 -7.13 10.93
CA ASN A 336 10.16 -7.21 9.52
C ASN A 336 10.07 -8.65 8.99
N ASP A 337 10.40 -9.64 9.81
CA ASP A 337 10.41 -11.07 9.51
C ASP A 337 10.02 -11.89 10.74
N TRP A 338 9.31 -13.00 10.56
CA TRP A 338 8.91 -13.86 11.68
C TRP A 338 10.10 -14.59 12.32
N ALA A 339 11.17 -14.85 11.57
CA ALA A 339 12.40 -15.41 12.15
C ALA A 339 13.00 -14.47 13.21
N MET A 340 12.93 -13.14 12.99
CA MET A 340 13.34 -12.16 14.00
C MET A 340 12.44 -12.25 15.23
N ALA A 341 11.12 -12.35 15.05
CA ALA A 341 10.19 -12.48 16.17
C ALA A 341 10.49 -13.71 17.04
N GLU A 342 10.84 -14.84 16.41
CA GLU A 342 11.26 -16.05 17.12
C GLU A 342 12.60 -15.87 17.85
N MET A 343 13.60 -15.23 17.23
CA MET A 343 14.91 -14.97 17.87
C MET A 343 14.81 -14.06 19.11
N LEU A 344 13.79 -13.21 19.18
CA LEU A 344 13.56 -12.30 20.31
C LEU A 344 12.81 -12.97 21.47
N LYS A 345 12.28 -14.19 21.31
CA LYS A 345 11.58 -14.89 22.41
C LYS A 345 12.54 -15.12 23.59
N GLY A 346 12.07 -14.77 24.77
CA GLY A 346 12.84 -14.88 26.01
C GLY A 346 13.87 -13.77 26.24
N LYS A 347 14.04 -12.83 25.29
CA LYS A 347 14.83 -11.62 25.50
C LYS A 347 14.02 -10.60 26.30
N SER A 348 14.66 -10.01 27.30
CA SER A 348 14.00 -9.10 28.24
C SER A 348 14.38 -7.63 28.00
N LEU A 349 15.53 -7.39 27.36
CA LEU A 349 16.05 -6.05 27.07
C LEU A 349 15.89 -5.68 25.59
N LEU A 350 15.49 -6.61 24.73
CA LEU A 350 15.11 -6.37 23.33
C LEU A 350 13.59 -6.42 23.17
N VAL A 351 12.95 -5.27 23.02
CA VAL A 351 11.50 -5.14 22.91
C VAL A 351 11.07 -5.12 21.44
N PRO A 352 10.20 -6.02 20.98
CA PRO A 352 9.82 -6.08 19.58
C PRO A 352 8.71 -5.08 19.22
N ALA A 353 8.84 -4.47 18.04
CA ALA A 353 7.82 -3.65 17.39
C ALA A 353 7.48 -4.25 16.01
N LEU A 354 6.20 -4.31 15.63
CA LEU A 354 5.81 -4.85 14.33
C LEU A 354 6.24 -3.91 13.21
N GLY A 355 7.18 -4.35 12.38
CA GLY A 355 7.72 -3.56 11.29
C GLY A 355 6.78 -3.39 10.10
N ILE A 356 7.10 -2.40 9.26
CA ILE A 356 6.30 -2.02 8.09
C ILE A 356 6.15 -3.15 7.07
N LEU A 357 7.12 -4.08 6.99
CA LEU A 357 7.03 -5.21 6.08
C LEU A 357 6.01 -6.26 6.54
N LEU A 358 5.73 -6.39 7.83
CA LEU A 358 4.69 -7.28 8.34
C LEU A 358 3.33 -6.57 8.46
N ASN A 359 3.33 -5.24 8.58
CA ASN A 359 2.12 -4.42 8.54
C ASN A 359 1.63 -4.18 7.09
N LYS A 360 1.01 -5.22 6.50
CA LYS A 360 0.54 -5.20 5.11
C LYS A 360 -0.65 -4.27 4.91
N ARG A 361 -0.61 -3.47 3.83
CA ARG A 361 -1.71 -2.64 3.34
C ARG A 361 -1.63 -2.49 1.82
N ARG A 362 -2.71 -2.01 1.22
CA ARG A 362 -2.71 -1.54 -0.17
C ARG A 362 -2.08 -0.15 -0.23
N LYS A 363 -0.94 -0.05 -0.90
CA LYS A 363 -0.13 1.16 -0.99
C LYS A 363 0.29 1.34 -2.43
N ASP A 364 -0.35 2.25 -3.14
CA ASP A 364 0.00 2.55 -4.52
C ASP A 364 -0.50 3.97 -4.86
N PRO A 365 0.37 4.87 -5.35
CA PRO A 365 0.01 6.24 -5.69
C PRO A 365 -0.88 6.32 -6.93
N ARG A 366 -1.33 5.20 -7.51
CA ARG A 366 -2.35 5.18 -8.56
C ARG A 366 -3.74 4.89 -8.00
N LEU A 367 -3.84 4.48 -6.73
CA LEU A 367 -5.12 4.20 -6.11
C LEU A 367 -6.02 5.44 -6.06
N HIS A 368 -5.45 6.65 -5.90
CA HIS A 368 -6.28 7.86 -5.85
C HIS A 368 -6.98 8.17 -7.18
N TYR A 369 -6.43 7.75 -8.33
CA TYR A 369 -7.13 7.85 -9.60
C TYR A 369 -8.34 6.92 -9.69
N LYS A 370 -8.26 5.78 -9.00
CA LYS A 370 -9.39 4.85 -8.88
C LYS A 370 -10.40 5.35 -7.84
N THR A 371 -9.96 5.84 -6.69
CA THR A 371 -10.86 6.37 -5.66
C THR A 371 -11.54 7.66 -6.12
N GLY A 372 -10.87 8.52 -6.88
CA GLY A 372 -11.48 9.68 -7.51
C GLY A 372 -12.63 9.30 -8.45
N THR A 373 -12.50 8.21 -9.21
CA THR A 373 -13.61 7.66 -9.99
C THR A 373 -14.74 7.12 -9.09
N MET A 374 -14.41 6.50 -7.95
CA MET A 374 -15.40 6.04 -6.96
C MET A 374 -16.17 7.21 -6.31
N GLU A 375 -15.48 8.28 -5.94
CA GLU A 375 -16.11 9.47 -5.36
C GLU A 375 -17.05 10.18 -6.35
N GLN A 376 -16.65 10.26 -7.62
CA GLN A 376 -17.49 10.84 -8.69
C GLN A 376 -18.85 10.14 -8.85
N ILE A 377 -18.92 8.86 -8.51
CA ILE A 377 -20.15 8.05 -8.57
C ILE A 377 -20.82 7.88 -7.20
N GLY A 378 -20.34 8.61 -6.18
CA GLY A 378 -20.92 8.62 -4.83
C GLY A 378 -20.51 7.46 -3.92
N ALA A 379 -19.47 6.68 -4.28
CA ALA A 379 -18.98 5.59 -3.45
C ALA A 379 -17.97 6.08 -2.39
N ASP A 380 -18.08 5.55 -1.17
CA ASP A 380 -17.15 5.82 -0.07
C ASP A 380 -15.85 5.01 -0.26
N ALA A 381 -14.86 5.65 -0.86
CA ALA A 381 -13.58 5.02 -1.18
C ALA A 381 -12.67 4.84 0.05
N ASP A 382 -12.78 5.73 1.05
CA ASP A 382 -11.94 5.74 2.25
C ASP A 382 -12.20 4.54 3.15
N LYS A 383 -13.44 4.03 3.16
CA LYS A 383 -13.81 2.83 3.90
C LYS A 383 -12.97 1.60 3.54
N TYR A 384 -12.51 1.48 2.29
CA TYR A 384 -11.81 0.28 1.81
C TYR A 384 -10.30 0.29 2.10
N LEU A 385 -9.72 1.45 2.41
CA LEU A 385 -8.27 1.62 2.57
C LEU A 385 -7.86 1.91 4.02
N SER A 386 -8.78 2.44 4.83
CA SER A 386 -8.51 2.94 6.18
C SER A 386 -8.09 1.85 7.18
N GLU A 387 -8.62 0.62 7.07
CA GLU A 387 -8.35 -0.50 7.98
C GLU A 387 -7.47 -1.61 7.36
N ASN A 388 -6.84 -2.42 8.22
CA ASN A 388 -6.15 -3.65 7.85
C ASN A 388 -6.20 -4.70 8.98
N ASN A 389 -5.37 -5.74 8.88
CA ASN A 389 -5.34 -6.85 9.85
C ASN A 389 -5.11 -6.39 11.30
N LEU A 390 -4.40 -5.28 11.53
CA LEU A 390 -4.17 -4.77 12.88
C LEU A 390 -5.43 -4.19 13.52
N ASN A 391 -6.46 -3.85 12.75
CA ASN A 391 -7.76 -3.44 13.29
C ASN A 391 -8.51 -4.62 13.91
N ALA A 392 -8.17 -5.86 13.56
CA ALA A 392 -8.75 -7.05 14.18
C ALA A 392 -8.13 -7.32 15.56
N ASP A 393 -8.96 -7.31 16.60
CA ASP A 393 -8.53 -7.48 18.00
C ASP A 393 -7.78 -8.80 18.23
N PHE A 394 -8.29 -9.90 17.68
CA PHE A 394 -7.68 -11.22 17.84
C PHE A 394 -6.24 -11.27 17.31
N TYR A 395 -5.94 -10.52 16.23
CA TYR A 395 -4.60 -10.49 15.66
C TYR A 395 -3.63 -9.73 16.57
N ARG A 396 -4.07 -8.60 17.14
CA ARG A 396 -3.27 -7.86 18.13
C ARG A 396 -3.05 -8.65 19.41
N GLU A 397 -4.08 -9.35 19.89
CA GLU A 397 -3.94 -10.24 21.05
C GLU A 397 -2.94 -11.36 20.80
N TYR A 398 -2.97 -11.97 19.62
CA TYR A 398 -1.98 -12.97 19.20
C TYR A 398 -0.57 -12.41 19.21
N LEU A 399 -0.34 -11.26 18.55
CA LEU A 399 0.98 -10.60 18.53
C LEU A 399 1.52 -10.29 19.93
N LYS A 400 0.65 -9.81 20.82
CA LYS A 400 1.02 -9.50 22.21
C LYS A 400 1.36 -10.76 23.01
N LYS A 401 0.54 -11.81 22.92
CA LYS A 401 0.72 -13.04 23.71
C LYS A 401 1.91 -13.87 23.24
N GLU A 402 2.06 -14.04 21.93
CA GLU A 402 3.09 -14.91 21.36
C GLU A 402 4.46 -14.23 21.26
N TYR A 403 4.48 -12.92 21.00
CA TYR A 403 5.71 -12.19 20.67
C TYR A 403 5.96 -10.95 21.54
N GLY A 404 5.06 -10.59 22.46
CA GLY A 404 5.22 -9.37 23.26
C GLY A 404 5.10 -8.06 22.46
N ILE A 405 4.62 -8.14 21.22
CA ILE A 405 4.52 -6.99 20.32
C ILE A 405 3.30 -6.13 20.68
N VAL A 406 3.56 -4.87 21.04
CA VAL A 406 2.53 -3.87 21.41
C VAL A 406 2.67 -2.53 20.69
N ARG A 407 3.72 -2.38 19.86
CA ARG A 407 3.95 -1.23 18.99
C ARG A 407 3.83 -1.65 17.53
N TYR A 408 3.18 -0.81 16.74
CA TYR A 408 2.94 -1.05 15.31
C TYR A 408 3.48 0.09 14.46
N GLU A 409 4.27 -0.24 13.44
CA GLU A 409 4.87 0.73 12.53
C GLU A 409 3.98 0.92 11.30
N TRP A 410 3.63 2.17 11.02
CA TRP A 410 2.76 2.62 9.92
C TRP A 410 3.53 3.56 8.99
N GLU A 411 3.06 3.74 7.76
CA GLU A 411 3.61 4.71 6.81
C GLU A 411 2.50 5.69 6.39
N SER A 412 2.84 6.97 6.20
CA SER A 412 1.93 7.95 5.59
C SER A 412 1.69 7.59 4.14
N CYS A 413 0.44 7.35 3.72
CA CYS A 413 0.15 6.72 2.42
C CYS A 413 -0.90 7.48 1.56
N GLY A 414 -1.03 8.80 1.72
CA GLY A 414 -1.89 9.62 0.85
C GLY A 414 -3.40 9.54 1.14
N TYR A 415 -3.83 8.69 2.08
CA TYR A 415 -5.23 8.58 2.54
C TYR A 415 -5.28 8.44 4.08
N ASP A 416 -6.48 8.53 4.65
CA ASP A 416 -6.71 8.47 6.10
C ASP A 416 -6.72 7.04 6.63
N MET A 417 -6.22 6.85 7.85
CA MET A 417 -5.97 5.52 8.41
C MET A 417 -6.66 5.37 9.77
N THR A 418 -7.39 4.28 9.96
CA THR A 418 -7.95 3.92 11.25
C THR A 418 -6.91 3.12 12.02
N LEU A 419 -6.19 3.75 12.94
CA LEU A 419 -5.19 3.04 13.74
C LEU A 419 -5.88 2.29 14.89
N PRO A 420 -5.41 1.08 15.23
CA PRO A 420 -5.92 0.36 16.38
C PRO A 420 -5.49 1.02 17.69
N PRO A 421 -6.17 0.70 18.81
CA PRO A 421 -5.68 1.02 20.13
C PRO A 421 -4.29 0.43 20.38
N GLY A 422 -3.38 1.22 20.95
CA GLY A 422 -2.03 0.79 21.26
C GLY A 422 -1.00 1.89 20.99
N LYS A 423 0.26 1.48 20.81
CA LYS A 423 1.36 2.37 20.42
C LYS A 423 1.56 2.30 18.91
N ASN A 424 1.49 3.43 18.23
CA ASN A 424 1.61 3.53 16.78
C ASN A 424 2.69 4.55 16.40
N SER A 425 3.63 4.07 15.58
CA SER A 425 4.65 4.90 14.95
C SER A 425 4.26 5.19 13.52
N LEU A 426 4.39 6.43 13.06
CA LEU A 426 4.08 6.83 11.68
C LEU A 426 5.36 7.30 10.97
N HIS A 427 5.75 6.57 9.92
CA HIS A 427 6.87 6.86 9.04
C HIS A 427 6.50 7.89 7.98
N LEU A 428 7.33 8.92 7.85
CA LEU A 428 7.15 10.07 6.96
C LEU A 428 8.43 10.33 6.13
N PRO A 429 8.30 10.95 4.95
CA PRO A 429 7.08 11.15 4.17
C PRO A 429 6.85 10.02 3.15
N PHE A 430 7.80 9.09 3.05
CA PHE A 430 7.75 8.03 2.05
C PHE A 430 7.03 6.80 2.59
N TYR A 431 6.34 6.12 1.68
CA TYR A 431 5.76 4.81 1.92
C TYR A 431 6.17 3.81 0.85
N GLN A 432 6.42 2.58 1.27
CA GLN A 432 6.81 1.50 0.38
C GLN A 432 5.59 0.97 -0.41
N THR A 433 5.69 1.00 -1.74
CA THR A 433 4.65 0.46 -2.64
C THR A 433 4.98 -0.96 -3.08
N ASN A 434 6.27 -1.25 -3.32
CA ASN A 434 6.75 -2.60 -3.63
C ASN A 434 8.16 -2.83 -3.05
N THR A 435 8.47 -4.06 -2.64
CA THR A 435 9.82 -4.50 -2.29
C THR A 435 10.07 -5.90 -2.85
N SER A 436 11.27 -6.11 -3.39
CA SER A 436 11.72 -7.42 -3.89
C SER A 436 12.79 -7.96 -2.96
N GLN A 437 12.90 -9.28 -2.84
CA GLN A 437 14.06 -9.88 -2.18
C GLN A 437 15.36 -9.58 -2.95
N TYR A 438 15.28 -9.31 -4.25
CA TYR A 438 16.44 -9.02 -5.09
C TYR A 438 16.49 -7.55 -5.50
N CYS A 439 17.69 -6.98 -5.55
CA CYS A 439 17.87 -5.57 -5.88
C CYS A 439 17.68 -5.35 -7.39
N THR A 440 16.57 -4.69 -7.76
CA THR A 440 16.27 -4.30 -9.16
C THR A 440 17.30 -3.36 -9.74
N LEU A 441 17.88 -2.51 -8.90
CA LEU A 441 18.92 -1.56 -9.31
C LEU A 441 20.22 -2.29 -9.65
N TYR A 442 20.62 -3.26 -8.81
CA TYR A 442 21.76 -4.13 -9.10
C TYR A 442 21.57 -4.88 -10.43
N ALA A 443 20.39 -5.49 -10.65
CA ALA A 443 20.09 -6.18 -11.90
C ALA A 443 20.23 -5.26 -13.12
N LYS A 444 19.67 -4.05 -13.05
CA LYS A 444 19.75 -3.06 -14.12
C LYS A 444 21.20 -2.62 -14.40
N CYS A 445 21.98 -2.30 -13.36
CA CYS A 445 23.36 -1.85 -13.53
C CYS A 445 24.30 -2.95 -14.03
N MET A 446 24.07 -4.21 -13.63
CA MET A 446 24.93 -5.33 -14.01
C MET A 446 24.56 -5.95 -15.36
N THR A 447 23.28 -5.96 -15.72
CA THR A 447 22.77 -6.71 -16.89
C THR A 447 22.09 -5.85 -17.93
N GLY A 448 21.84 -4.56 -17.65
CA GLY A 448 21.01 -3.70 -18.50
C GLY A 448 19.51 -3.95 -18.36
N GLU A 449 19.09 -5.01 -17.65
CA GLU A 449 17.70 -5.43 -17.53
C GLU A 449 17.24 -5.49 -16.07
N ARG A 450 16.17 -4.75 -15.76
CA ARG A 450 15.60 -4.71 -14.41
C ARG A 450 15.01 -6.06 -13.96
N GLY A 451 14.53 -6.87 -14.90
CA GLY A 451 13.88 -8.16 -14.62
C GLY A 451 14.84 -9.31 -14.32
N LYS A 452 16.12 -9.21 -14.72
CA LYS A 452 17.13 -10.28 -14.55
C LYS A 452 17.75 -10.24 -13.15
N GLN A 453 16.91 -10.38 -12.13
CA GLN A 453 17.28 -10.27 -10.74
C GLN A 453 17.92 -11.56 -10.21
N LYS A 454 19.02 -11.43 -9.47
CA LYS A 454 19.69 -12.52 -8.74
C LYS A 454 20.20 -11.99 -7.40
N LEU A 455 20.53 -12.90 -6.48
CA LEU A 455 21.22 -12.52 -5.25
C LEU A 455 22.61 -12.00 -5.61
N ALA A 456 22.95 -10.81 -5.12
CA ALA A 456 24.30 -10.26 -5.27
C ALA A 456 25.20 -10.91 -4.21
N GLU A 457 26.27 -11.60 -4.64
CA GLU A 457 27.31 -12.12 -3.75
C GLU A 457 28.15 -10.98 -3.18
N GLU A 458 28.49 -10.01 -4.03
CA GLU A 458 29.16 -8.76 -3.65
C GLU A 458 28.32 -7.56 -4.10
N CYS A 459 28.06 -6.64 -3.16
CA CYS A 459 27.25 -5.47 -3.42
C CYS A 459 28.13 -4.24 -3.72
N PRO A 460 28.14 -3.72 -4.96
CA PRO A 460 28.83 -2.49 -5.32
C PRO A 460 28.14 -1.22 -4.80
N LYS A 461 26.98 -1.36 -4.12
CA LYS A 461 26.21 -0.27 -3.52
C LYS A 461 25.78 0.81 -4.52
N PHE A 462 25.36 0.41 -5.72
CA PHE A 462 24.85 1.32 -6.76
C PHE A 462 23.76 2.28 -6.27
N CYS A 463 23.00 1.94 -5.23
CA CYS A 463 22.00 2.82 -4.61
C CYS A 463 22.57 4.10 -3.95
N LYS A 464 23.91 4.21 -3.87
CA LYS A 464 24.60 5.46 -3.55
C LYS A 464 24.61 6.44 -4.73
N ASP A 465 24.63 5.91 -5.95
CA ASP A 465 24.89 6.68 -7.16
C ASP A 465 23.74 6.63 -8.18
N TYR A 466 22.82 5.65 -8.10
CA TYR A 466 21.71 5.45 -9.00
C TYR A 466 20.35 5.24 -8.31
N ALA A 467 19.27 5.75 -8.91
CA ALA A 467 17.89 5.53 -8.52
C ALA A 467 16.95 5.51 -9.73
N PHE A 468 15.89 4.72 -9.67
CA PHE A 468 14.87 4.73 -10.71
C PHE A 468 13.94 5.92 -10.51
N LEU A 469 13.92 6.83 -11.47
CA LEU A 469 12.92 7.87 -11.55
C LEU A 469 11.68 7.34 -12.25
N TYR A 470 10.53 7.82 -11.82
CA TYR A 470 9.21 7.50 -12.35
C TYR A 470 8.55 8.78 -12.87
N PRO A 471 7.48 8.67 -13.65
CA PRO A 471 6.66 9.80 -14.04
C PRO A 471 6.32 10.72 -12.86
N ASP A 472 6.40 12.03 -13.08
CA ASP A 472 6.31 13.03 -12.02
C ASP A 472 4.97 12.98 -11.29
N HIS A 473 3.86 12.68 -11.98
CA HIS A 473 2.52 12.58 -11.38
C HIS A 473 2.35 11.40 -10.42
N LEU A 474 3.20 10.37 -10.51
CA LEU A 474 3.18 9.25 -9.56
C LEU A 474 3.86 9.61 -8.24
N ILE A 475 4.73 10.63 -8.24
CA ILE A 475 5.48 11.07 -7.05
C ILE A 475 6.23 9.88 -6.41
N MET A 476 6.93 9.11 -7.26
CA MET A 476 7.62 7.87 -6.92
C MET A 476 9.12 7.88 -7.19
N ILE A 477 9.83 7.05 -6.44
CA ILE A 477 11.23 6.70 -6.68
C ILE A 477 11.48 5.21 -6.40
N GLY A 478 12.33 4.58 -7.21
CA GLY A 478 12.87 3.26 -6.93
C GLY A 478 14.29 3.35 -6.38
N ARG A 479 14.50 2.85 -5.16
CA ARG A 479 15.81 2.79 -4.51
C ARG A 479 16.01 1.45 -3.82
N TYR A 480 17.26 1.00 -3.76
CA TYR A 480 17.59 -0.31 -3.19
C TYR A 480 16.89 -1.44 -3.96
N ASN A 481 16.11 -2.26 -3.25
CA ASN A 481 15.23 -3.31 -3.74
C ASN A 481 13.75 -2.92 -3.64
N SER A 482 13.44 -1.63 -3.46
CA SER A 482 12.09 -1.15 -3.16
C SER A 482 11.67 0.03 -4.04
N LEU A 483 10.37 0.23 -4.13
CA LEU A 483 9.72 1.41 -4.68
C LEU A 483 9.04 2.18 -3.55
N PHE A 484 9.25 3.47 -3.55
CA PHE A 484 8.72 4.42 -2.58
C PHE A 484 7.87 5.44 -3.31
N ALA A 485 6.74 5.77 -2.73
CA ALA A 485 5.94 6.92 -3.11
C ALA A 485 5.96 7.93 -1.98
N LEU A 486 5.78 9.20 -2.30
CA LEU A 486 5.76 10.29 -1.33
C LEU A 486 4.31 10.62 -0.96
N ASP A 487 4.03 10.78 0.33
CA ASP A 487 2.82 11.46 0.79
C ASP A 487 3.03 12.98 0.72
N SER A 488 2.64 13.58 -0.41
CA SER A 488 2.83 15.01 -0.67
C SER A 488 1.97 15.91 0.23
N ARG A 489 0.90 15.39 0.84
CA ARG A 489 -0.02 16.16 1.71
C ARG A 489 0.70 16.84 2.87
N ILE A 490 1.83 16.26 3.29
CA ILE A 490 2.71 16.78 4.35
C ILE A 490 3.37 18.11 3.95
N PHE A 491 3.53 18.33 2.65
CA PHE A 491 4.18 19.49 2.03
C PHE A 491 3.19 20.37 1.23
N GLU A 492 1.91 20.01 1.16
CA GLU A 492 0.90 20.72 0.37
C GLU A 492 0.29 21.91 1.11
N ASP A 493 0.84 23.10 0.82
CA ASP A 493 0.20 24.38 1.14
C ASP A 493 -1.11 24.54 0.35
N GLY A 494 -2.16 25.04 1.01
CA GLY A 494 -3.46 25.28 0.40
C GLY A 494 -3.44 26.39 -0.63
N SER A 495 -3.10 26.08 -1.87
CA SER A 495 -3.38 26.94 -3.02
C SER A 495 -4.81 26.71 -3.52
N GLY A 496 -5.77 27.20 -2.74
CA GLY A 496 -7.08 27.65 -3.22
C GLY A 496 -7.12 29.15 -3.05
N SER A 497 -7.35 29.90 -4.13
CA SER A 497 -7.32 31.36 -4.21
C SER A 497 -8.02 32.06 -3.02
N GLY A 498 -7.24 32.72 -2.17
CA GLY A 498 -7.75 33.55 -1.08
C GLY A 498 -6.72 34.60 -0.72
N THR A 499 -6.93 35.82 -1.18
CA THR A 499 -6.17 37.00 -0.77
C THR A 499 -6.29 37.22 0.74
N GLY A 500 -5.17 37.23 1.47
CA GLY A 500 -5.12 37.79 2.82
C GLY A 500 -4.21 37.07 3.80
N THR A 501 -3.05 37.68 4.07
CA THR A 501 -2.27 37.66 5.32
C THR A 501 -1.76 36.31 5.86
N GLU A 502 -0.43 36.24 5.94
CA GLU A 502 0.47 35.31 6.66
C GLU A 502 -0.10 34.60 7.91
N ILE A 503 -0.97 33.59 7.72
CA ILE A 503 -1.38 32.62 8.76
C ILE A 503 -1.55 31.19 8.15
N GLY A 504 -1.31 31.03 6.83
CA GLY A 504 -1.73 29.85 6.07
C GLY A 504 -0.90 28.56 6.23
N THR A 505 0.38 28.65 6.61
CA THR A 505 1.30 27.49 6.68
C THR A 505 1.06 26.63 7.92
N LYS A 506 0.64 27.25 9.04
CA LYS A 506 0.38 26.54 10.31
C LYS A 506 -0.91 25.75 10.29
N ILE A 507 -1.98 26.27 9.68
CA ILE A 507 -3.33 25.72 9.83
C ILE A 507 -3.48 24.32 9.22
N LYS A 508 -2.92 24.06 8.02
CA LYS A 508 -3.02 22.74 7.37
C LYS A 508 -2.15 21.68 8.02
N THR A 509 -0.90 22.01 8.32
CA THR A 509 0.03 21.10 8.99
C THR A 509 -0.45 20.78 10.40
N GLU A 510 -0.88 21.78 11.18
CA GLU A 510 -1.48 21.55 12.49
C GLU A 510 -2.74 20.67 12.39
N LYS A 511 -3.54 20.81 11.33
CA LYS A 511 -4.72 19.97 11.11
C LYS A 511 -4.34 18.50 10.90
N ILE A 512 -3.43 18.20 9.96
CA ILE A 512 -2.95 16.83 9.70
C ILE A 512 -2.34 16.22 10.97
N LEU A 513 -1.54 17.01 11.69
CA LEU A 513 -0.91 16.57 12.93
C LEU A 513 -1.94 16.30 14.04
N LYS A 514 -2.95 17.15 14.19
CA LYS A 514 -4.07 16.94 15.12
C LYS A 514 -4.88 15.69 14.73
N GLU A 515 -5.07 15.44 13.44
CA GLU A 515 -5.74 14.25 12.93
C GLU A 515 -4.96 12.98 13.24
N TRP A 516 -3.64 12.96 13.01
CA TRP A 516 -2.79 11.81 13.37
C TRP A 516 -2.73 11.57 14.88
N LYS A 517 -2.61 12.63 15.68
CA LYS A 517 -2.67 12.53 17.14
C LYS A 517 -4.01 11.95 17.59
N LYS A 518 -5.11 12.44 17.03
CA LYS A 518 -6.47 11.93 17.31
C LYS A 518 -6.63 10.48 16.86
N ALA A 519 -6.01 10.11 15.74
CA ALA A 519 -6.00 8.74 15.24
C ALA A 519 -5.16 7.79 16.10
N GLY A 520 -4.34 8.29 17.03
CA GLY A 520 -3.56 7.48 17.97
C GLY A 520 -2.09 7.28 17.57
N VAL A 521 -1.53 8.19 16.76
CA VAL A 521 -0.07 8.26 16.52
C VAL A 521 0.61 8.87 17.75
N ASP A 522 1.51 8.12 18.38
CA ASP A 522 2.35 8.63 19.48
C ASP A 522 3.79 8.92 19.06
N ARG A 523 4.25 8.36 17.93
CA ARG A 523 5.61 8.52 17.42
C ARG A 523 5.63 8.91 15.95
N LEU A 524 6.42 9.91 15.58
CA LEU A 524 6.77 10.21 14.19
C LEU A 524 8.17 9.71 13.87
N VAL A 525 8.33 9.06 12.71
CA VAL A 525 9.60 8.52 12.21
C VAL A 525 9.92 9.18 10.88
N VAL A 526 11.01 9.94 10.83
CA VAL A 526 11.39 10.67 9.61
C VAL A 526 12.50 9.95 8.86
N ASN A 527 12.23 9.66 7.58
CA ASN A 527 13.21 9.18 6.61
C ASN A 527 13.01 9.92 5.28
N LEU A 528 13.97 10.76 4.91
CA LEU A 528 13.92 11.57 3.69
C LEU A 528 14.62 10.95 2.47
N LEU A 529 15.07 9.69 2.55
CA LEU A 529 15.82 8.99 1.50
C LEU A 529 16.95 9.88 0.94
N ASP A 530 18.10 9.93 1.62
CA ASP A 530 19.19 10.90 1.38
C ASP A 530 19.55 11.15 -0.11
N SER A 531 19.80 12.42 -0.47
CA SER A 531 20.07 12.96 -1.82
C SER A 531 21.52 12.74 -2.27
N GLY A 532 21.76 12.79 -3.58
CA GLY A 532 23.11 12.68 -4.19
C GLY A 532 23.23 11.63 -5.29
N VAL A 533 22.11 11.17 -5.83
CA VAL A 533 22.03 9.97 -6.67
C VAL A 533 21.66 10.38 -8.10
N LYS A 534 22.38 9.86 -9.09
CA LYS A 534 22.07 10.01 -10.53
C LYS A 534 20.92 9.08 -10.95
N ARG A 535 20.39 9.29 -12.15
CA ARG A 535 19.34 8.45 -12.77
C ARG A 535 19.86 7.10 -13.24
#